data_AF-A0A0Q6DLB8-F1
#
_entry.id   AF-A0A0Q6DLB8-F1
#
_cell.length_a   1.000
_cell.length_b   1.000
_cell.length_c   1.000
_cell.angle_alpha   90.00
_cell.angle_beta   90.00
_cell.angle_gamma   90.00
#
_symmetry.space_group_name_H-M   'P 1'
#
loop_
_entity.id
_entity.type
_entity.pdbx_description
1 polymer ?
#
loop_
_entity_poly.entity_id
_entity_poly.type
_entity_poly.pdbx_seq_one_letter_code
_entity_poly.pdbx_strand_id
1 'polypeptide(L)' 'MADVVAFTGITKLDTDPDRVLAEAADKLEGVVICGVGKDGDLYFASSFADGADVLWWMRRAEHALMKITDALESGES' A
#
# COMPACT_ATOMS: atom_id res chain seq x y z
N MET A 1 -6.26 -16.97 -17.44
CA MET A 1 -6.71 -15.59 -17.17
C MET A 1 -5.62 -14.95 -16.36
N ALA A 2 -4.83 -14.07 -16.97
CA ALA A 2 -3.76 -13.37 -16.27
C ALA A 2 -4.44 -12.37 -15.34
N ASP A 3 -4.47 -12.69 -14.05
CA ASP A 3 -4.83 -11.73 -13.02
C ASP A 3 -3.80 -10.62 -13.10
N VAL A 4 -4.20 -9.46 -13.60
CA VAL A 4 -3.38 -8.26 -13.59
C VAL A 4 -3.38 -7.81 -12.13
N VAL A 5 -2.54 -8.46 -11.33
CA VAL A 5 -2.19 -7.98 -10.00
C VAL A 5 -1.57 -6.61 -10.25
N ALA A 6 -2.32 -5.54 -9.97
CA ALA A 6 -1.80 -4.19 -10.03
C ALA A 6 -0.50 -4.21 -9.22
N PHE A 7 0.62 -4.02 -9.91
CA PHE A 7 1.95 -4.24 -9.38
C PHE A 7 2.23 -3.15 -8.35
N THR A 8 1.77 -3.35 -7.11
CA THR A 8 2.16 -2.58 -5.92
C THR A 8 3.51 -3.08 -5.38
N GLY A 9 4.29 -3.75 -6.22
CA GLY A 9 5.66 -4.14 -5.92
C GLY A 9 6.54 -2.91 -6.09
N ILE A 10 7.20 -2.53 -5.00
CA ILE A 10 8.43 -1.72 -4.90
C ILE A 10 8.96 -1.36 -6.29
N THR A 11 8.42 -0.31 -6.91
CA THR A 11 8.88 0.10 -8.24
C THR A 11 10.30 0.61 -8.04
N LYS A 12 11.25 0.21 -8.89
CA LYS A 12 12.65 0.70 -8.84
C LYS A 12 12.77 2.22 -8.97
N LEU A 13 11.67 2.91 -9.29
CA LEU A 13 11.55 4.35 -9.45
C LEU A 13 10.35 4.83 -8.62
N ASP A 14 10.49 5.95 -7.92
CA ASP A 14 9.37 6.60 -7.21
C ASP A 14 8.21 6.88 -8.17
N THR A 15 7.01 6.44 -7.79
CA THR A 15 5.77 6.75 -8.50
C THR A 15 5.13 7.97 -7.85
N ASP A 16 4.57 8.87 -8.65
CA ASP A 16 3.90 10.06 -8.14
C ASP A 16 2.73 9.67 -7.20
N PRO A 17 2.70 10.19 -5.96
CA PRO A 17 1.71 9.79 -4.97
C PRO A 17 0.28 10.13 -5.40
N ASP A 18 0.07 11.17 -6.20
CA ASP A 18 -1.25 11.56 -6.70
C ASP A 18 -1.83 10.47 -7.61
N ARG A 19 -0.97 9.89 -8.46
CA ARG A 19 -1.34 8.76 -9.32
C ARG A 19 -1.70 7.53 -8.51
N VAL A 20 -0.90 7.18 -7.49
CA VAL A 20 -1.18 6.01 -6.63
C VAL A 20 -2.53 6.18 -5.92
N LEU A 21 -2.80 7.37 -5.38
CA LEU A 21 -4.06 7.67 -4.71
C LEU A 21 -5.24 7.67 -5.68
N ALA A 22 -5.09 8.24 -6.87
CA ALA A 22 -6.14 8.27 -7.89
C ALA A 22 -6.51 6.86 -8.39
N GLU A 23 -5.53 5.98 -8.60
CA GLU A 23 -5.77 4.59 -9.02
C GLU A 23 -6.43 3.75 -7.92
N ALA A 24 -6.21 4.11 -6.65
CA ALA A 24 -6.77 3.44 -5.49
C ALA A 24 -8.19 3.94 -5.12
N ALA A 25 -8.49 5.21 -5.37
CA ALA A 25 -9.73 5.87 -4.92
C ALA A 25 -11.01 5.20 -5.42
N ASP A 26 -11.03 4.66 -6.64
CA ASP A 26 -12.22 4.01 -7.23
C ASP A 26 -12.37 2.53 -6.83
N LYS A 27 -11.33 1.91 -6.26
CA LYS A 27 -11.26 0.45 -6.04
C LYS A 27 -11.41 0.04 -4.58
N LEU A 28 -11.38 0.99 -3.64
CA LEU A 28 -11.29 0.72 -2.21
C LEU A 28 -12.56 1.12 -1.47
N GLU A 29 -13.08 0.22 -0.63
CA GLU A 29 -14.20 0.49 0.28
C GLU A 29 -13.76 1.26 1.54
N GLY A 30 -12.47 1.15 1.89
CA GLY A 30 -11.85 1.87 2.99
C GLY A 30 -10.34 1.91 2.82
N VAL A 31 -9.71 2.99 3.28
CA VAL A 31 -8.28 3.25 3.07
C VAL A 31 -7.60 3.67 4.36
N VAL A 32 -6.37 3.19 4.54
CA VAL A 32 -5.40 3.70 5.52
C VAL A 32 -4.21 4.21 4.71
N ILE A 33 -3.95 5.51 4.80
CA ILE A 33 -2.88 6.20 4.09
C ILE A 33 -1.74 6.44 5.08
N CYS A 34 -0.55 5.98 4.71
CA CYS A 34 0.70 6.31 5.38
C CYS A 34 1.64 6.87 4.30
N GLY A 35 2.15 8.07 4.52
CA GLY A 35 3.01 8.75 3.57
C GLY A 35 3.97 9.71 4.24
N VAL A 36 4.83 10.33 3.43
CA VAL A 36 5.76 11.38 3.88
C VAL A 36 5.27 12.70 3.28
N GLY A 37 5.03 13.69 4.14
CA GLY A 37 4.65 15.03 3.73
C GLY A 37 5.78 15.74 2.99
N LYS A 38 5.46 16.87 2.34
CA LYS A 38 6.44 17.65 1.56
C LYS A 38 7.59 18.20 2.43
N ASP A 39 7.37 18.29 3.73
CA ASP A 39 8.33 18.77 4.74
C ASP A 39 9.10 17.62 5.43
N GLY A 40 8.83 16.36 5.06
CA GLY A 40 9.45 15.18 5.66
C GLY A 40 8.72 14.60 6.87
N ASP A 41 7.59 15.20 7.27
CA ASP A 41 6.75 14.70 8.36
C ASP A 41 5.96 13.45 7.96
N LEU A 42 5.67 12.58 8.93
CA LEU A 42 4.80 11.43 8.72
C LEU A 42 3.34 11.89 8.53
N TYR A 43 2.76 11.59 7.37
CA TYR A 43 1.35 11.78 7.11
C TYR A 43 0.59 10.47 7.34
N PHE A 44 -0.45 10.54 8.17
CA PHE A 44 -1.33 9.41 8.46
C PHE A 44 -2.78 9.85 8.38
N ALA A 45 -3.60 9.11 7.61
CA ALA A 45 -5.04 9.30 7.53
C ALA A 45 -5.76 7.97 7.34
N SER A 46 -6.95 7.80 7.92
CA SER A 46 -7.78 6.60 7.74
C SER A 46 -9.24 6.95 7.51
N SER A 47 -9.89 6.18 6.64
CA SER A 47 -11.36 6.24 6.45
C SER A 47 -12.13 5.47 7.53
N PHE A 48 -11.44 4.60 8.27
CA PHE A 48 -12.04 3.83 9.36
C PHE A 48 -12.16 4.69 10.63
N ALA A 49 -13.30 4.59 11.31
CA ALA A 49 -13.56 5.30 12.56
C ALA A 49 -12.95 4.61 13.79
N ASP A 50 -12.63 3.32 13.69
CA ASP A 50 -12.10 2.52 14.80
C ASP A 50 -10.60 2.26 14.64
N GLY A 51 -9.85 2.57 15.70
CA GLY A 51 -8.39 2.40 15.70
C GLY A 51 -7.92 0.94 15.64
N ALA A 52 -8.74 -0.02 16.07
CA ALA A 52 -8.42 -1.44 15.98
C ALA A 52 -8.50 -1.93 14.52
N ASP A 53 -9.49 -1.46 13.75
CA ASP A 53 -9.59 -1.74 12.31
C ASP A 53 -8.38 -1.16 11.56
N VAL A 54 -7.99 0.07 11.89
CA VAL A 54 -6.81 0.70 11.28
C VAL A 54 -5.53 -0.09 11.59
N LEU A 55 -5.31 -0.45 12.86
CA LEU A 55 -4.15 -1.25 13.27
C LEU A 55 -4.13 -2.62 12.60
N TRP A 56 -5.29 -3.26 12.47
CA TRP A 56 -5.43 -4.55 11.81
C TRP A 56 -5.02 -4.47 10.34
N TRP A 57 -5.50 -3.47 9.61
CA TRP A 57 -5.14 -3.27 8.21
C TRP A 57 -3.66 -2.92 8.03
N MET A 58 -3.06 -2.19 8.96
CA MET A 58 -1.61 -1.93 8.93
C MET A 58 -0.78 -3.21 9.08
N ARG A 59 -1.14 -4.08 10.04
CA ARG A 59 -0.45 -5.38 10.21
C ARG A 59 -0.63 -6.28 8.98
N ARG A 60 -1.81 -6.25 8.36
CA ARG A 60 -2.07 -6.96 7.10
C ARG A 60 -1.18 -6.44 5.97
N ALA A 61 -1.01 -5.12 5.86
CA ALA A 61 -0.16 -4.50 4.86
C ALA A 61 1.32 -4.87 5.05
N GLU A 62 1.83 -4.85 6.28
CA GLU A 62 3.20 -5.29 6.60
C GLU A 62 3.42 -6.76 6.19
N HIS A 63 2.49 -7.64 6.56
CA HIS A 63 2.57 -9.06 6.19
C HIS A 63 2.51 -9.27 4.67
N ALA A 64 1.73 -8.46 3.94
CA ALA A 64 1.70 -8.50 2.48
C ALA A 64 3.04 -8.05 1.88
N LEU A 65 3.65 -7.00 2.41
CA LEU A 65 4.98 -6.54 2.00
C LEU A 65 6.03 -7.63 2.22
N MET A 66 6.04 -8.27 3.40
CA MET A 66 6.96 -9.37 3.69
C MET A 66 6.81 -10.52 2.69
N LYS A 67 5.57 -10.88 2.32
CA LYS A 67 5.32 -11.90 1.30
C LYS A 67 5.81 -11.51 -0.09
N ILE A 68 5.66 -10.25 -0.47
CA ILE A 68 6.16 -9.74 -1.75
C ILE A 68 7.68 -9.79 -1.78
N THR A 69 8.34 -9.39 -0.68
CA THR A 69 9.80 -9.46 -0.55
C THR A 69 10.30 -10.90 -0.61
N ASP A 70 9.69 -11.81 0.15
CA ASP A 70 10.02 -13.25 0.14
C ASP A 70 9.87 -13.87 -1.25
N ALA A 71 8.78 -13.54 -1.97
CA ALA A 71 8.58 -13.97 -3.35
C ALA A 71 9.64 -13.41 -4.31
N LEU A 72 10.06 -12.15 -4.13
CA LEU A 72 11.13 -11.54 -4.91
C LEU A 72 12.48 -12.22 -4.68
N GLU A 73 12.76 -12.64 -3.44
CA GLU A 73 14.00 -13.33 -3.06
C GLU A 73 14.01 -14.81 -3.48
N SER A 74 12.83 -15.46 -3.53
CA SER A 74 12.67 -16.85 -3.97
C SER A 74 12.82 -17.03 -5.49
N GLY A 75 12.71 -15.96 -6.28
CA GLY A 75 12.93 -16.01 -7.74
C GLY A 75 11.85 -16.77 -8.52
N GLU A 76 10.65 -16.94 -7.95
CA GLU A 76 9.49 -17.46 -8.68
C GLU A 76 8.93 -16.32 -9.56
N SER A 77 9.41 -16.29 -10.80
CA SER A 77 8.96 -15.41 -11.89
C SER A 77 7.76 -15.99 -12.64
#